data_AF-A0A8E6UIR1-F1
#
_entry.id   AF-A0A8E6UIR1-F1
#
_cell.length_a   1.000
_cell.length_b   1.000
_cell.length_c   1.000
_cell.angle_alpha   90.00
_cell.angle_beta   90.00
_cell.angle_gamma   90.00
#
_symmetry.space_group_name_H-M   'P 1'
#
loop_
_entity.id
_entity.type
_entity.pdbx_description
1 polymer ?
#
loop_
_entity_poly.entity_id
_entity_poly.type
_entity_poly.pdbx_seq_one_letter_code
_entity_poly.pdbx_strand_id
1 'polypeptide(L)'
;AANATAAASGGPGQPDSAIEHSDYRAKLAQIRQIYHTELEKYEQACNEFTSHVVNLLREQSRTRPIAPKEIERMVSIIRKKFAAIEMQLKQSTCEAVMILRSRFLDARRKRRNFSKQATEILNEYFYSHLSNPYPSEEAKEELARKCGITVSQVSNWFGNKRIRYKKTSAKRRKKRIYTQRKQQQRPQRNRQYLVMMPVQHLVYQVIIW
;
A
#
# COMPACT_ATOMS: atom_id res chain seq x y z
N ALA A 1 -2.09 -16.14 70.12
CA ALA A 1 -2.84 -15.46 69.03
C ALA A 1 -1.82 -14.79 68.12
N ALA A 2 -1.83 -14.83 66.79
CA ALA A 2 -2.60 -15.59 65.80
C ALA A 2 -1.82 -15.45 64.46
N ASN A 3 -2.03 -16.44 63.58
CA ASN A 3 -1.53 -16.56 62.20
C ASN A 3 -1.68 -15.30 61.32
N ALA A 4 -0.84 -15.18 60.27
CA ALA A 4 -1.27 -15.41 58.87
C ALA A 4 -0.18 -15.05 57.84
N THR A 5 0.23 -16.05 57.08
CA THR A 5 0.72 -16.02 55.71
C THR A 5 -0.12 -15.15 54.77
N ALA A 6 0.52 -14.31 53.96
CA ALA A 6 -0.04 -13.82 52.70
C ALA A 6 0.99 -14.00 51.58
N ALA A 7 0.76 -15.06 50.79
CA ALA A 7 1.45 -15.35 49.56
C ALA A 7 1.22 -14.23 48.53
N ALA A 8 2.29 -13.56 48.11
CA ALA A 8 2.29 -12.77 46.89
C ALA A 8 2.81 -13.67 45.76
N SER A 9 1.86 -14.33 45.09
CA SER A 9 2.03 -15.00 43.81
C SER A 9 2.40 -13.99 42.72
N GLY A 10 3.67 -13.62 42.65
CA GLY A 10 4.27 -12.97 41.48
C GLY A 10 4.47 -14.02 40.38
N GLY A 11 3.49 -14.18 39.50
CA GLY A 11 3.57 -15.10 38.35
C GLY A 11 4.78 -14.78 37.45
N PRO A 12 5.34 -15.80 36.76
CA PRO A 12 6.51 -15.62 35.92
C PRO A 12 6.15 -14.73 34.73
N GLY A 13 6.56 -13.47 34.78
CA GLY A 13 6.56 -12.56 33.65
C GLY A 13 7.45 -13.12 32.55
N GLN A 14 6.82 -13.63 31.50
CA GLN A 14 7.37 -14.28 30.32
C GLN A 14 8.74 -13.74 29.86
N PRO A 15 9.83 -14.53 29.94
CA PRO A 15 11.13 -14.17 29.38
C PRO A 15 11.08 -13.97 27.86
N ASP A 16 10.16 -14.64 27.16
CA ASP A 16 9.97 -14.50 25.70
C ASP A 16 9.64 -13.06 25.28
N SER A 17 8.83 -12.34 26.05
CA SER A 17 8.43 -10.97 25.69
C SER A 17 9.58 -9.95 25.86
N ALA A 18 10.51 -10.23 26.78
CA ALA A 18 11.70 -9.39 27.00
C ALA A 18 12.76 -9.63 25.92
N ILE A 19 12.98 -10.90 25.55
CA ILE A 19 13.89 -11.29 24.46
C ILE A 19 13.40 -10.72 23.12
N GLU A 20 12.11 -10.83 22.81
CA GLU A 20 11.51 -10.24 21.59
C GLU A 20 11.63 -8.71 21.53
N HIS A 21 11.51 -8.03 22.67
CA HIS A 21 11.69 -6.57 22.74
C HIS A 21 13.15 -6.16 22.52
N SER A 22 14.10 -6.94 23.06
CA SER A 22 15.53 -6.76 22.82
C SER A 22 15.87 -6.93 21.34
N ASP A 23 15.36 -8.00 20.72
CA ASP A 23 15.57 -8.30 19.31
C ASP A 23 14.98 -7.24 18.37
N TYR A 24 13.78 -6.74 18.68
CA TYR A 24 13.18 -5.63 17.92
C TYR A 24 14.04 -4.37 18.01
N ARG A 25 14.54 -4.03 19.20
CA ARG A 25 15.42 -2.88 19.41
C ARG A 25 16.75 -3.03 18.69
N ALA A 26 17.36 -4.22 18.74
CA ALA A 26 18.60 -4.54 18.05
C ALA A 26 18.44 -4.43 16.52
N LYS A 27 17.36 -5.00 15.96
CA LYS A 27 17.07 -4.90 14.52
C LYS A 27 16.78 -3.47 14.08
N LEU A 28 16.09 -2.67 14.90
CA LEU A 28 15.86 -1.27 14.61
C LEU A 28 17.17 -0.46 14.64
N ALA A 29 18.07 -0.76 15.58
CA ALA A 29 19.40 -0.17 15.63
C ALA A 29 20.22 -0.54 14.39
N GLN A 30 20.15 -1.79 13.94
CA GLN A 30 20.79 -2.25 12.71
C GLN A 30 20.28 -1.50 11.47
N ILE A 31 18.96 -1.34 11.31
CA ILE A 31 18.40 -0.56 10.19
C ILE A 31 18.90 0.89 10.22
N ARG A 32 18.94 1.51 11.41
CA ARG A 32 19.50 2.87 11.56
C ARG A 32 20.97 2.91 11.17
N GLN A 33 21.77 1.94 11.62
CA GLN A 33 23.20 1.90 11.30
C GLN A 33 23.41 1.80 9.79
N ILE A 34 22.71 0.88 9.13
CA ILE A 34 22.78 0.69 7.68
C ILE A 34 22.42 1.99 6.95
N TYR A 35 21.33 2.67 7.35
CA TYR A 35 20.94 3.94 6.74
C TYR A 35 22.05 4.99 6.81
N HIS A 36 22.65 5.20 7.99
CA HIS A 36 23.70 6.22 8.15
C HIS A 36 24.97 5.86 7.38
N THR A 37 25.39 4.58 7.43
CA THR A 37 26.56 4.11 6.69
C THR A 37 26.37 4.25 5.18
N GLU A 38 25.20 3.88 4.65
CA GLU A 38 24.93 4.02 3.22
C GLU A 38 24.76 5.48 2.81
N LEU A 39 24.19 6.32 3.66
CA LEU A 39 24.08 7.76 3.43
C LEU A 39 25.47 8.42 3.33
N GLU A 40 26.38 8.09 4.25
CA GLU A 40 27.74 8.64 4.25
C GLU A 40 28.53 8.25 2.99
N LYS A 41 28.51 6.97 2.62
CA LYS A 41 29.11 6.49 1.37
C LYS A 41 28.54 7.21 0.15
N TYR A 42 27.23 7.41 0.16
CA TYR A 42 26.51 8.06 -0.91
C TYR A 42 26.87 9.55 -1.03
N GLU A 43 26.93 10.28 0.09
CA GLU A 43 27.35 11.68 0.14
C GLU A 43 28.79 11.83 -0.35
N GLN A 44 29.69 10.93 0.06
CA GLN A 44 31.07 10.92 -0.40
C GLN A 44 31.17 10.72 -1.92
N ALA A 45 30.47 9.72 -2.47
CA ALA A 45 30.44 9.46 -3.91
C ALA A 45 29.83 10.62 -4.71
N CYS A 46 28.79 11.27 -4.18
CA CYS A 46 28.16 12.45 -4.78
C CYS A 46 29.14 13.63 -4.86
N ASN A 47 29.87 13.89 -3.78
CA ASN A 47 30.87 14.96 -3.70
C ASN A 47 32.03 14.69 -4.66
N GLU A 48 32.56 13.47 -4.67
CA GLU A 48 33.65 13.07 -5.56
C GLU A 48 33.25 13.19 -7.04
N PHE A 49 32.10 12.64 -7.41
CA PHE A 49 31.59 12.72 -8.78
C PHE A 49 31.35 14.16 -9.23
N THR A 50 30.72 14.98 -8.38
CA THR A 50 30.47 16.38 -8.68
C THR A 50 31.78 17.15 -8.86
N SER A 51 32.76 16.93 -7.98
CA SER A 51 34.09 17.54 -8.07
C SER A 51 34.80 17.15 -9.37
N HIS A 52 34.77 15.87 -9.71
CA HIS A 52 35.37 15.35 -10.94
C HIS A 52 34.75 15.99 -12.19
N VAL A 53 33.42 16.05 -12.27
CA VAL A 53 32.72 16.68 -13.40
C VAL A 53 33.03 18.17 -13.50
N VAL A 54 33.07 18.90 -12.38
CA VAL A 54 33.41 20.33 -12.37
C VAL A 54 34.84 20.55 -12.86
N ASN A 55 35.80 19.75 -12.40
CA ASN A 55 37.19 19.85 -12.83
C ASN A 55 37.34 19.55 -14.32
N LEU A 56 36.68 18.50 -14.82
CA LEU A 56 36.67 18.16 -16.24
C LEU A 56 36.11 19.29 -17.10
N LEU A 57 34.97 19.88 -16.70
CA LEU A 57 34.34 20.98 -17.44
C LEU A 57 35.20 22.25 -17.43
N ARG A 58 35.90 22.53 -16.33
CA ARG A 58 36.87 23.64 -16.26
C ARG A 58 38.06 23.41 -17.20
N GLU A 59 38.60 22.20 -17.26
CA GLU A 59 39.71 21.87 -18.16
C GLU A 59 39.29 22.01 -19.64
N GLN A 60 38.13 21.46 -19.99
CA GLN A 60 37.56 21.56 -21.34
C GLN A 60 37.27 23.01 -21.76
N SER A 61 36.95 23.90 -20.80
CA SER A 61 36.70 25.31 -21.11
C SER A 61 37.93 26.06 -21.65
N ARG A 62 39.14 25.50 -21.47
CA ARG A 62 40.40 26.08 -21.97
C ARG A 62 40.60 25.87 -23.47
N THR A 63 40.09 24.78 -24.02
CA THR A 63 40.23 24.44 -25.45
C THR A 63 38.99 24.78 -26.26
N ARG A 64 37.83 24.89 -25.60
CA ARG A 64 36.56 25.29 -26.21
C ARG A 64 35.83 26.24 -25.26
N PRO A 65 35.33 27.40 -25.70
CA PRO A 65 34.57 28.30 -24.83
C PRO A 65 33.33 27.59 -24.28
N ILE A 66 33.30 27.33 -22.97
CA ILE A 66 32.11 26.83 -22.25
C ILE A 66 31.62 27.96 -21.35
N ALA A 67 30.37 28.39 -21.52
CA ALA A 67 29.81 29.43 -20.68
C ALA A 67 29.67 28.93 -19.24
N PRO A 68 29.99 29.74 -18.21
CA PRO A 68 29.86 29.33 -16.80
C PRO A 68 28.45 28.83 -16.44
N LYS A 69 27.41 29.44 -17.02
CA LYS A 69 26.00 29.04 -16.88
C LYS A 69 25.72 27.61 -17.34
N GLU A 70 26.49 27.08 -18.28
CA GLU A 70 26.33 25.72 -18.77
C GLU A 70 26.91 24.69 -17.79
N ILE A 71 28.06 25.01 -17.17
CA ILE A 71 28.66 24.21 -16.09
C ILE A 71 27.69 24.13 -14.91
N GLU A 72 27.12 25.26 -14.50
CA GLU A 72 26.11 25.32 -13.43
C GLU A 72 24.88 24.47 -13.74
N ARG A 73 24.40 24.49 -14.99
CA ARG A 73 23.26 23.67 -15.42
C ARG A 73 23.56 22.18 -15.31
N MET A 74 24.75 21.74 -15.75
CA MET A 74 25.17 20.35 -15.66
C MET A 74 25.29 19.88 -14.20
N VAL A 75 25.92 20.68 -13.34
CA VAL A 75 26.01 20.40 -11.90
C VAL A 75 24.62 20.34 -11.27
N SER A 76 23.69 21.22 -11.67
CA SER A 76 22.31 21.21 -11.18
C SER A 76 21.57 19.91 -11.54
N ILE A 77 21.76 19.39 -12.76
CA ILE A 77 21.17 18.11 -13.19
C ILE A 77 21.70 16.96 -12.34
N ILE A 78 23.01 16.94 -12.09
CA ILE A 78 23.68 15.95 -11.26
C ILE A 78 23.11 15.98 -9.84
N ARG A 79 23.04 17.16 -9.21
CA ARG A 79 22.45 17.35 -7.88
C ARG A 79 21.00 16.88 -7.81
N LYS A 80 20.19 17.12 -8.84
CA LYS A 80 18.80 16.63 -8.90
C LYS A 80 18.71 15.12 -8.97
N LYS A 81 19.56 14.47 -9.77
CA LYS A 81 19.63 13.00 -9.81
C LYS A 81 20.04 12.45 -8.45
N PHE A 82 20.98 13.10 -7.78
CA PHE A 82 21.40 12.70 -6.46
C PHE A 82 20.28 12.88 -5.40
N ALA A 83 19.55 13.99 -5.41
CA ALA A 83 18.39 14.15 -4.51
C ALA A 83 17.34 13.02 -4.69
N ALA A 84 17.15 12.54 -5.93
CA ALA A 84 16.24 11.43 -6.19
C ALA A 84 16.73 10.09 -5.61
N ILE A 85 18.03 9.80 -5.69
CA ILE A 85 18.62 8.58 -5.10
C ILE A 85 18.58 8.64 -3.57
N GLU A 86 18.87 9.79 -2.97
CA GLU A 86 18.75 10.00 -1.52
C GLU A 86 17.30 9.75 -1.04
N MET A 87 16.32 10.21 -1.81
CA MET A 87 14.90 9.92 -1.54
C MET A 87 14.60 8.41 -1.59
N GLN A 88 15.20 7.68 -2.54
CA GLN A 88 15.05 6.22 -2.61
C GLN A 88 15.65 5.50 -1.40
N LEU A 89 16.81 5.94 -0.92
CA LEU A 89 17.44 5.38 0.29
C LEU A 89 16.56 5.61 1.54
N LYS A 90 15.99 6.81 1.69
CA LYS A 90 15.05 7.11 2.77
C LYS A 90 13.79 6.26 2.67
N GLN A 91 13.27 6.07 1.46
CA GLN A 91 12.08 5.26 1.20
C GLN A 91 12.31 3.79 1.57
N SER A 92 13.38 3.16 1.11
CA SER A 92 13.71 1.76 1.41
C SER A 92 13.94 1.53 2.92
N THR A 93 14.57 2.51 3.59
CA THR A 93 14.75 2.48 5.05
C THR A 93 13.42 2.55 5.79
N CYS A 94 12.51 3.45 5.39
CA CYS A 94 11.18 3.54 5.96
C CYS A 94 10.40 2.23 5.77
N GLU A 95 10.49 1.62 4.59
CA GLU A 95 9.86 0.33 4.31
C GLU A 95 10.41 -0.78 5.22
N ALA A 96 11.73 -0.86 5.40
CA ALA A 96 12.35 -1.81 6.31
C ALA A 96 11.85 -1.64 7.76
N VAL A 97 11.73 -0.39 8.24
CA VAL A 97 11.17 -0.08 9.56
C VAL A 97 9.70 -0.49 9.66
N MET A 98 8.89 -0.23 8.63
CA MET A 98 7.47 -0.61 8.60
C MET A 98 7.30 -2.13 8.61
N ILE A 99 8.11 -2.86 7.84
CA ILE A 99 8.10 -4.33 7.81
C ILE A 99 8.49 -4.89 9.18
N LEU A 100 9.55 -4.36 9.80
CA LEU A 100 9.99 -4.77 11.12
C LEU A 100 8.89 -4.51 12.16
N ARG A 101 8.28 -3.32 12.14
CA ARG A 101 7.16 -2.96 13.00
C ARG A 101 5.97 -3.91 12.81
N SER A 102 5.62 -4.23 11.57
CA SER A 102 4.52 -5.15 11.28
C SER A 102 4.81 -6.56 11.84
N ARG A 103 6.05 -7.03 11.69
CA ARG A 103 6.45 -8.38 12.16
C ARG A 103 6.39 -8.53 13.68
N PHE A 104 6.77 -7.49 14.44
CA PHE A 104 6.88 -7.58 15.89
C PHE A 104 5.68 -6.97 16.63
N LEU A 105 5.22 -5.78 16.22
CA LEU A 105 4.18 -5.03 16.94
C LEU A 105 2.77 -5.31 16.40
N ASP A 106 2.62 -5.61 15.10
CA ASP A 106 1.31 -5.96 14.54
C ASP A 106 1.00 -7.46 14.68
N ALA A 107 2.00 -8.34 14.75
CA ALA A 107 1.80 -9.73 15.19
C ALA A 107 1.22 -9.80 16.61
N ARG A 108 1.65 -8.90 17.51
CA ARG A 108 1.09 -8.72 18.85
C ARG A 108 -0.32 -8.12 18.83
N ARG A 109 -0.59 -7.18 17.91
CA ARG A 109 -1.95 -6.71 17.62
C ARG A 109 -2.64 -7.63 16.62
N LYS A 110 -2.97 -8.85 17.07
CA LYS A 110 -3.94 -9.72 16.39
C LYS A 110 -5.11 -8.83 15.96
N ARG A 111 -5.29 -8.58 14.65
CA ARG A 111 -6.45 -7.82 14.16
C ARG A 111 -7.68 -8.57 14.68
N ARG A 112 -8.28 -8.05 15.74
CA ARG A 112 -9.52 -8.60 16.28
C ARG A 112 -10.60 -8.20 15.30
N ASN A 113 -10.90 -9.11 14.37
CA ASN A 113 -12.13 -9.01 13.59
C ASN A 113 -13.28 -8.97 14.59
N PHE A 114 -14.29 -8.16 14.30
CA PHE A 114 -15.52 -8.20 15.07
C PHE A 114 -16.14 -9.60 14.96
N SER A 115 -16.89 -10.00 15.99
CA SER A 115 -17.66 -11.25 15.92
C SER A 115 -18.60 -11.22 14.71
N LYS A 116 -18.99 -12.42 14.24
CA LYS A 116 -19.93 -12.54 13.13
C LYS A 116 -21.24 -11.80 13.46
N GLN A 117 -21.74 -12.01 14.68
CA GLN A 117 -22.94 -11.34 15.22
C GLN A 117 -22.81 -9.82 15.22
N ALA A 118 -21.71 -9.26 15.75
CA ALA A 118 -21.48 -7.81 15.74
C ALA A 118 -21.44 -7.26 14.30
N THR A 119 -20.81 -8.00 13.38
CA THR A 119 -20.75 -7.62 11.97
C THR A 119 -22.13 -7.66 11.31
N GLU A 120 -22.97 -8.64 11.63
CA GLU A 120 -24.35 -8.74 11.14
C GLU A 120 -25.20 -7.57 11.63
N ILE A 121 -25.19 -7.26 12.93
CA ILE A 121 -25.92 -6.14 13.52
C ILE A 121 -25.53 -4.80 12.87
N LEU A 122 -24.23 -4.54 12.72
CA LEU A 122 -23.75 -3.30 12.10
C LEU A 122 -24.12 -3.22 10.61
N ASN A 123 -24.11 -4.35 9.89
CA ASN A 123 -24.53 -4.39 8.49
C ASN A 123 -26.03 -4.19 8.33
N GLU A 124 -26.83 -4.81 9.18
CA GLU A 124 -28.28 -4.68 9.18
C GLU A 124 -28.69 -3.22 9.34
N TYR A 125 -28.15 -2.54 10.36
CA TYR A 125 -28.38 -1.10 10.55
C TYR A 125 -27.93 -0.27 9.35
N PHE A 126 -26.73 -0.55 8.81
CA PHE A 126 -26.21 0.18 7.66
C PHE A 126 -27.10 0.05 6.41
N TYR A 127 -27.62 -1.16 6.16
CA TYR A 127 -28.46 -1.40 4.98
C TYR A 127 -29.89 -0.89 5.17
N SER A 128 -30.44 -0.90 6.38
CA SER A 128 -31.73 -0.26 6.67
C SER A 128 -31.66 1.28 6.60
N HIS A 129 -30.48 1.87 6.80
CA HIS A 129 -30.26 3.32 6.75
C HIS A 129 -29.39 3.76 5.56
N LEU A 130 -29.54 3.12 4.39
CA LEU A 130 -28.73 3.42 3.20
C LEU A 130 -28.85 4.87 2.71
N SER A 131 -30.00 5.52 2.92
CA SER A 131 -30.23 6.92 2.55
C SER A 131 -29.41 7.88 3.43
N ASN A 132 -29.30 7.58 4.72
CA ASN A 132 -28.53 8.36 5.69
C ASN A 132 -27.75 7.45 6.67
N PRO A 133 -26.60 6.88 6.26
CA PRO A 133 -25.85 5.91 7.06
C PRO A 133 -24.94 6.59 8.10
N TYR A 134 -25.53 7.50 8.88
CA TYR A 134 -24.90 8.27 9.95
C TYR A 134 -25.71 8.06 11.23
N PRO A 135 -25.40 7.03 12.03
CA PRO A 135 -26.09 6.81 13.30
C PRO A 135 -25.90 8.02 14.23
N SER A 136 -26.97 8.41 14.93
CA SER A 136 -26.92 9.37 16.04
C SER A 136 -26.04 8.86 17.18
N GLU A 137 -25.71 9.72 18.14
CA GLU A 137 -24.85 9.32 19.26
C GLU A 137 -25.48 8.19 20.09
N GLU A 138 -26.77 8.34 20.43
CA GLU A 138 -27.58 7.31 21.10
C GLU A 138 -27.60 5.99 20.30
N ALA A 139 -27.76 6.05 18.98
CA ALA A 139 -27.75 4.85 18.14
C ALA A 139 -26.37 4.17 18.14
N LYS A 140 -25.26 4.93 18.21
CA LYS A 140 -23.92 4.34 18.32
C LYS A 140 -23.71 3.67 19.67
N GLU A 141 -24.20 4.26 20.76
CA GLU A 141 -24.13 3.68 22.10
C GLU A 141 -24.88 2.34 22.16
N GLU A 142 -26.09 2.29 21.60
CA GLU A 142 -26.88 1.05 21.56
C GLU A 142 -26.21 -0.01 20.66
N LEU A 143 -25.67 0.37 19.51
CA LEU A 143 -24.92 -0.54 18.64
C LEU A 143 -23.64 -1.05 19.32
N ALA A 144 -22.92 -0.19 20.04
CA ALA A 144 -21.73 -0.55 20.81
C ALA A 144 -22.08 -1.59 21.88
N ARG A 145 -23.16 -1.35 22.64
CA ARG A 145 -23.67 -2.27 23.67
C ARG A 145 -24.08 -3.62 23.07
N LYS A 146 -24.87 -3.64 21.99
CA LYS A 146 -25.30 -4.89 21.32
C LYS A 146 -24.14 -5.69 20.73
N CYS A 147 -23.12 -5.01 20.22
CA CYS A 147 -21.99 -5.64 19.55
C CYS A 147 -20.83 -5.99 20.49
N GLY A 148 -20.86 -5.52 21.76
CA GLY A 148 -19.75 -5.69 22.71
C GLY A 148 -18.46 -4.97 22.27
N ILE A 149 -18.58 -3.81 21.63
CA ILE A 149 -17.46 -3.01 21.12
C ILE A 149 -17.60 -1.56 21.59
N THR A 150 -16.56 -0.74 21.43
CA THR A 150 -16.60 0.67 21.84
C THR A 150 -17.32 1.55 20.83
N VAL A 151 -17.89 2.68 21.28
CA VAL A 151 -18.52 3.69 20.42
C VAL A 151 -17.56 4.21 19.34
N SER A 152 -16.27 4.33 19.67
CA SER A 152 -15.22 4.68 18.70
C SER A 152 -15.05 3.60 17.62
N GLN A 153 -15.11 2.32 17.99
CA GLN A 153 -15.07 1.21 17.02
C GLN A 153 -16.28 1.22 16.08
N VAL A 154 -17.48 1.51 16.59
CA VAL A 154 -18.70 1.71 15.79
C VAL A 154 -18.50 2.88 14.81
N SER A 155 -18.08 4.04 15.29
CA SER A 155 -17.84 5.24 14.47
C SER A 155 -16.86 4.98 13.33
N ASN A 156 -15.74 4.33 13.65
CA ASN A 156 -14.72 3.94 12.69
C ASN A 156 -15.25 2.91 11.68
N TRP A 157 -16.05 1.94 12.13
CA TRP A 157 -16.65 0.94 11.26
C TRP A 157 -17.59 1.59 10.23
N PHE A 158 -18.49 2.49 10.66
CA PHE A 158 -19.42 3.18 9.77
C PHE A 158 -18.70 4.09 8.78
N GLY A 159 -17.68 4.84 9.22
CA GLY A 159 -16.82 5.63 8.34
C GLY A 159 -16.18 4.77 7.25
N ASN A 160 -15.54 3.67 7.64
CA ASN A 160 -14.90 2.74 6.72
C ASN A 160 -15.92 2.01 5.81
N LYS A 161 -17.11 1.69 6.30
CA LYS A 161 -18.17 1.03 5.54
C LYS A 161 -18.72 1.96 4.45
N ARG A 162 -18.98 3.23 4.74
CA ARG A 162 -19.41 4.24 3.75
C ARG A 162 -18.40 4.41 2.62
N ILE A 163 -17.11 4.55 2.96
CA ILE A 163 -16.03 4.68 1.95
C ILE A 163 -15.99 3.45 1.04
N ARG A 164 -16.02 2.24 1.61
CA ARG A 164 -16.02 0.97 0.86
C ARG A 164 -17.26 0.84 -0.03
N TYR A 165 -18.43 1.21 0.47
CA TYR A 165 -19.68 1.19 -0.29
C TYR A 165 -19.62 2.14 -1.49
N LYS A 166 -19.24 3.40 -1.28
CA LYS A 166 -19.10 4.40 -2.35
C LYS A 166 -18.13 3.95 -3.45
N LYS A 167 -16.96 3.41 -3.06
CA LYS A 167 -15.97 2.86 -4.00
C LYS A 167 -16.54 1.68 -4.81
N THR A 168 -17.24 0.77 -4.15
CA THR A 168 -17.85 -0.41 -4.80
C THR A 168 -18.95 -0.01 -5.78
N SER A 169 -19.84 0.89 -5.38
CA SER A 169 -20.91 1.41 -6.24
C SER A 169 -20.35 2.16 -7.45
N ALA A 170 -19.31 2.98 -7.27
CA ALA A 170 -18.62 3.65 -8.37
C ALA A 170 -17.99 2.65 -9.36
N LYS A 171 -17.34 1.59 -8.86
CA LYS A 171 -16.75 0.52 -9.69
C LYS A 171 -17.84 -0.23 -10.48
N ARG A 172 -18.95 -0.58 -9.84
CA ARG A 172 -20.10 -1.23 -10.50
C ARG A 172 -20.69 -0.35 -11.61
N ARG A 173 -20.86 0.96 -11.35
CA ARG A 173 -21.31 1.94 -12.36
C ARG A 173 -20.39 2.00 -13.57
N LYS A 174 -19.07 2.12 -13.34
CA LYS A 174 -18.07 2.12 -14.44
C LYS A 174 -18.12 0.83 -15.26
N LYS A 175 -18.22 -0.34 -14.60
CA LYS A 175 -18.34 -1.63 -15.28
C LYS A 175 -19.59 -1.70 -16.15
N ARG A 176 -20.73 -1.21 -15.64
CA ARG A 176 -22.00 -1.16 -16.37
C ARG A 176 -21.91 -0.28 -17.62
N ILE A 177 -21.31 0.91 -17.51
CA ILE A 177 -21.07 1.82 -18.64
C ILE A 177 -20.15 1.15 -19.68
N TYR A 178 -19.06 0.53 -19.23
CA TYR A 178 -18.14 -0.18 -20.12
C TYR A 178 -18.85 -1.31 -20.88
N THR A 179 -19.64 -2.15 -20.20
CA THR A 179 -20.40 -3.24 -20.85
C THR A 179 -21.45 -2.71 -21.83
N GLN A 180 -22.10 -1.58 -21.51
CA GLN A 180 -23.09 -0.96 -22.38
C GLN A 180 -22.45 -0.39 -23.66
N ARG A 181 -21.30 0.29 -23.54
CA ARG A 181 -20.53 0.77 -24.71
C ARG A 181 -20.06 -0.38 -25.60
N LYS A 182 -19.64 -1.50 -25.01
CA LYS A 182 -19.21 -2.69 -25.76
C LYS A 182 -20.37 -3.38 -26.50
N GLN A 183 -21.59 -3.34 -25.95
CA GLN A 183 -22.79 -3.85 -26.63
C GLN A 183 -23.20 -2.95 -27.80
N GLN A 184 -23.08 -1.63 -27.67
CA GLN A 184 -23.38 -0.68 -28.77
C GLN A 184 -22.36 -0.74 -29.91
N GLN A 185 -21.11 -1.12 -29.63
CA GLN A 185 -20.07 -1.33 -30.64
C GLN A 185 -20.02 -2.75 -31.22
N ARG A 186 -21.01 -3.61 -30.94
CA ARG A 186 -21.12 -4.88 -31.67
C ARG A 186 -21.58 -4.58 -33.09
N PRO A 187 -20.77 -4.83 -34.13
CA PRO A 187 -21.26 -4.74 -35.50
C PRO A 187 -22.40 -5.75 -35.67
N GLN A 188 -23.49 -5.34 -36.34
CA GLN A 188 -24.49 -6.30 -36.80
C GLN A 188 -23.76 -7.34 -37.64
N ARG A 189 -23.68 -8.59 -37.16
CA ARG A 189 -23.26 -9.69 -38.03
C ARG A 189 -24.33 -9.79 -39.11
N ASN A 190 -24.03 -9.24 -40.28
CA ASN A 190 -24.86 -9.36 -41.48
C ASN A 190 -25.22 -10.84 -41.65
N ARG A 191 -26.50 -11.16 -41.53
CA ARG A 191 -27.07 -12.50 -41.74
C ARG A 191 -27.09 -12.91 -43.22
N GLN A 192 -26.24 -12.27 -44.03
CA GLN A 192 -26.21 -12.37 -45.48
C GLN A 192 -25.05 -13.26 -45.99
N TYR A 193 -24.16 -13.70 -45.10
CA TYR A 193 -23.06 -14.63 -45.42
C TYR A 193 -23.42 -16.11 -45.23
N LEU A 194 -24.71 -16.48 -45.31
CA LEU A 194 -25.12 -17.89 -45.37
C LEU A 194 -25.55 -18.32 -46.79
N VAL A 195 -25.33 -17.48 -47.80
CA VAL A 195 -25.68 -17.81 -49.19
C VAL A 195 -24.54 -17.45 -50.14
N MET A 196 -23.30 -17.80 -49.79
CA MET A 196 -22.19 -17.91 -50.74
C MET A 196 -21.10 -18.79 -50.12
N MET A 197 -21.31 -20.10 -50.16
CA MET A 197 -20.23 -21.09 -50.08
C MET A 197 -19.93 -21.54 -51.51
N PRO A 198 -18.99 -20.89 -52.24
CA PRO A 198 -18.58 -21.36 -53.55
C PRO A 198 -17.73 -22.63 -53.38
N VAL A 199 -18.28 -23.78 -53.76
CA VAL A 199 -17.73 -24.99 -54.46
C VAL A 199 -16.27 -25.47 -54.18
N GLN A 200 -15.48 -24.83 -53.34
CA GLN A 200 -14.08 -25.18 -53.08
C GLN A 200 -13.91 -26.23 -51.97
N HIS A 201 -14.98 -26.57 -51.25
CA HIS A 201 -14.95 -27.58 -50.20
C HIS A 201 -15.24 -29.01 -50.69
N LEU A 202 -15.63 -29.19 -51.96
CA LEU A 202 -15.83 -30.51 -52.58
C LEU A 202 -14.58 -31.05 -53.29
N VAL A 203 -13.60 -30.19 -53.59
CA VAL A 203 -12.35 -30.62 -54.23
C VAL A 203 -11.38 -31.26 -53.21
N TYR A 204 -11.49 -30.88 -51.93
CA TYR A 204 -10.68 -31.45 -50.85
C TYR A 204 -11.14 -32.84 -50.36
N GLN A 205 -12.26 -33.36 -50.87
CA GLN A 205 -12.80 -34.69 -50.50
C GLN A 205 -12.57 -35.78 -51.57
N VAL A 206 -11.93 -35.46 -52.70
CA VAL A 206 -11.67 -36.43 -53.79
C VAL A 206 -10.17 -36.78 -53.94
N ILE A 207 -9.27 -36.12 -53.19
CA ILE A 207 -7.81 -36.39 -53.24
C ILE A 207 -7.34 -37.26 -52.06
N ILE A 208 -8.22 -37.60 -51.12
CA ILE A 208 -7.95 -38.62 -50.09
C ILE A 208 -8.97 -39.75 -50.26
N TRP A 209 -8.82 -40.53 -51.33
CA TRP A 209 -9.18 -41.94 -51.47
C TRP A 209 -8.43 -42.53 -52.66
#